data_AF-A0A8U1F5E4-F1
#
_entry.id   AF-A0A8U1F5E4-F1
#
_cell.length_a   1.000
_cell.length_b   1.000
_cell.length_c   1.000
_cell.angle_alpha   90.00
_cell.angle_beta   90.00
_cell.angle_gamma   90.00
#
_symmetry.space_group_name_H-M   'P 1'
#
loop_
_entity.id
_entity.type
_entity.pdbx_description
1 polymer ?
#
loop_
_entity_poly.entity_id
_entity_poly.type
_entity_poly.pdbx_seq_one_letter_code
_entity_poly.pdbx_strand_id
1 'polypeptide(L)'
;MEKHEDVQYCFQDRNSSCRKASLSTSIYITLYIFFSLISAVTVFLNVLVIISISHFKQLHTPTNLLIISLAGADLLVGLIVIPVTTVAIMESCWGFGEYFCVFHLYMALFCTSLSLGNLVLISIDRYVAVCDPLLYHSKTTITRMMCRISITWCCCIIYRAAIIKSFVNVQVPSRCLNECFIVEGISWSNIVEIVITMVVPCSIIITLYLKIFVVARSQARKVK
;
A
#
# COMPACT_ATOMS: atom_id res chain seq x y z
N MET A 1 -40.02 -35.31 13.33
CA MET A 1 -40.34 -34.44 12.20
C MET A 1 -39.06 -33.67 11.89
N GLU A 2 -38.25 -34.22 11.00
CA GLU A 2 -36.97 -33.63 10.58
C GLU A 2 -37.20 -32.25 9.96
N LYS A 3 -36.43 -31.26 10.41
CA LYS A 3 -36.34 -29.94 9.79
C LYS A 3 -35.54 -30.13 8.52
N HIS A 4 -36.19 -30.14 7.36
CA HIS A 4 -35.50 -30.03 6.09
C HIS A 4 -34.76 -28.69 6.05
N GLU A 5 -33.43 -28.72 6.08
CA GLU A 5 -32.60 -27.60 5.66
C GLU A 5 -32.70 -27.53 4.14
N ASP A 6 -33.45 -26.55 3.64
CA ASP A 6 -33.50 -26.26 2.20
C ASP A 6 -32.13 -25.74 1.75
N VAL A 7 -31.36 -26.61 1.10
CA VAL A 7 -30.14 -26.25 0.39
C VAL A 7 -30.53 -25.39 -0.81
N GLN A 8 -30.41 -24.07 -0.67
CA GLN A 8 -30.75 -23.11 -1.71
C GLN A 8 -29.61 -23.03 -2.74
N TYR A 9 -29.77 -23.69 -3.88
CA TYR A 9 -28.84 -23.63 -5.02
C TYR A 9 -29.01 -22.30 -5.78
N CYS A 10 -27.90 -21.63 -6.11
CA CYS A 10 -27.91 -20.44 -6.97
C CYS A 10 -28.06 -20.86 -8.44
N PHE A 11 -29.25 -20.68 -9.00
CA PHE A 11 -29.46 -20.77 -10.44
C PHE A 11 -29.25 -19.40 -11.10
N GLN A 12 -28.68 -19.41 -12.30
CA GLN A 12 -28.43 -18.21 -13.09
C GLN A 12 -29.74 -17.69 -13.69
N ASP A 13 -30.52 -16.95 -12.90
CA ASP A 13 -31.72 -16.28 -13.41
C ASP A 13 -31.32 -15.16 -14.39
N ARG A 14 -31.72 -15.36 -15.65
CA ARG A 14 -31.62 -14.38 -16.73
C ARG A 14 -32.46 -13.15 -16.38
N ASN A 15 -31.84 -12.12 -15.76
CA ASN A 15 -32.09 -10.68 -16.02
C ASN A 15 -31.60 -9.72 -14.92
N SER A 16 -30.93 -10.18 -13.85
CA SER A 16 -30.24 -9.30 -12.88
C SER A 16 -28.76 -9.60 -12.73
N SER A 17 -28.14 -10.15 -13.78
CA SER A 17 -26.72 -10.50 -13.81
C SER A 17 -25.87 -9.25 -14.03
N CYS A 18 -24.77 -9.10 -13.28
CA CYS A 18 -23.89 -7.92 -13.23
C CYS A 18 -23.91 -7.10 -14.52
N ARG A 19 -24.25 -5.81 -14.39
CA ARG A 19 -24.24 -4.89 -15.52
C ARG A 19 -22.82 -4.82 -16.06
N LYS A 20 -22.56 -5.51 -17.17
CA LYS A 20 -21.32 -5.38 -17.93
C LYS A 20 -21.07 -3.88 -18.11
N ALA A 21 -19.95 -3.36 -17.59
CA ALA A 21 -19.54 -2.02 -17.91
C ALA A 21 -19.51 -1.94 -19.45
N SER A 22 -20.35 -1.10 -20.04
CA SER A 22 -20.50 -0.97 -21.50
C SER A 22 -19.32 -0.17 -22.07
N LEU A 23 -18.12 -0.58 -21.70
CA LEU A 23 -16.88 -0.01 -22.19
C LEU A 23 -16.67 -0.54 -23.61
N SER A 24 -16.37 0.35 -24.56
CA SER A 24 -15.98 -0.08 -25.90
C SER A 24 -14.81 -1.07 -25.79
N THR A 25 -14.86 -2.16 -26.56
CA THR A 25 -13.81 -3.19 -26.59
C THR A 25 -12.42 -2.57 -26.76
N SER A 26 -12.31 -1.51 -27.56
CA SER A 26 -11.07 -0.77 -27.73
C SER A 26 -10.58 -0.14 -26.43
N ILE A 27 -11.45 0.53 -25.67
CA ILE A 27 -11.08 1.18 -24.41
C ILE A 27 -10.72 0.11 -23.35
N TYR A 28 -11.47 -0.99 -23.31
CA TYR A 28 -11.16 -2.13 -22.43
C TYR A 28 -9.75 -2.67 -22.67
N ILE A 29 -9.41 -2.99 -23.92
CA ILE A 29 -8.08 -3.48 -24.30
C ILE A 29 -6.99 -2.44 -23.98
N THR A 30 -7.23 -1.17 -24.31
CA THR A 30 -6.28 -0.08 -24.04
C THR A 30 -5.97 0.04 -22.54
N LEU A 31 -7.00 0.08 -21.69
CA LEU A 31 -6.82 0.20 -20.24
C LEU A 31 -6.11 -1.05 -19.67
N TYR A 32 -6.41 -2.24 -20.19
CA TYR A 32 -5.79 -3.48 -19.70
C TYR A 32 -4.28 -3.50 -20.00
N ILE A 33 -3.90 -3.13 -21.24
CA ILE A 33 -2.49 -2.98 -21.64
C ILE A 33 -1.81 -1.90 -20.80
N PHE A 34 -2.48 -0.77 -20.57
CA PHE A 34 -1.94 0.34 -19.78
C PHE A 34 -1.62 -0.06 -18.33
N PHE A 35 -2.57 -0.67 -17.61
CA PHE A 35 -2.32 -1.12 -16.23
C PHE A 35 -1.29 -2.25 -16.16
N SER A 36 -1.29 -3.17 -17.14
CA SER A 36 -0.27 -4.22 -17.23
C SER A 36 1.12 -3.65 -17.43
N LEU A 37 1.26 -2.60 -18.25
CA LEU A 37 2.52 -1.90 -18.46
C LEU A 37 2.97 -1.17 -17.19
N ILE A 38 2.07 -0.50 -16.48
CA ILE A 38 2.38 0.14 -15.19
C ILE A 38 2.90 -0.88 -14.18
N SER A 39 2.22 -2.02 -14.05
CA SER A 39 2.68 -3.13 -13.19
C SER A 39 4.09 -3.60 -13.59
N ALA A 40 4.32 -3.90 -14.87
CA ALA A 40 5.60 -4.37 -15.37
C ALA A 40 6.75 -3.37 -15.12
N VAL A 41 6.52 -2.08 -15.42
CA VAL A 41 7.50 -1.01 -15.18
C VAL A 41 7.77 -0.84 -13.69
N THR A 42 6.74 -0.86 -12.85
CA THR A 42 6.88 -0.76 -11.39
C THR A 42 7.75 -1.90 -10.85
N VAL A 43 7.50 -3.14 -11.29
CA VAL A 43 8.29 -4.29 -10.89
C VAL A 43 9.73 -4.15 -11.37
N PHE A 44 9.92 -3.86 -12.66
CA PHE A 44 11.24 -3.74 -13.26
C PHE A 44 12.11 -2.68 -12.55
N LEU A 45 11.59 -1.47 -12.37
CA LEU A 45 12.34 -0.37 -11.76
C LEU A 45 12.70 -0.67 -10.29
N ASN A 46 11.77 -1.24 -9.52
CA ASN A 46 12.04 -1.56 -8.12
C ASN A 46 12.99 -2.76 -7.96
N VAL A 47 12.93 -3.76 -8.85
CA VAL A 47 13.95 -4.83 -8.90
C VAL A 47 15.32 -4.24 -9.20
N LEU A 48 15.43 -3.32 -10.17
CA LEU A 48 16.69 -2.65 -10.48
C LEU A 48 17.26 -1.88 -9.28
N VAL A 49 16.41 -1.17 -8.53
CA VAL A 49 16.82 -0.47 -7.30
C VAL A 49 17.39 -1.45 -6.28
N ILE A 50 16.69 -2.55 -6.01
CA ILE A 50 17.14 -3.58 -5.06
C ILE A 50 18.46 -4.20 -5.52
N ILE A 51 18.57 -4.60 -6.79
CA ILE A 51 19.79 -5.18 -7.35
C ILE A 51 20.95 -4.20 -7.23
N SER A 52 20.74 -2.94 -7.62
CA SER A 52 21.79 -1.92 -7.59
C SER A 52 22.35 -1.73 -6.18
N ILE A 53 21.49 -1.52 -5.18
CA ILE A 53 21.95 -1.30 -3.81
C ILE A 53 22.56 -2.59 -3.22
N SER A 54 21.99 -3.75 -3.52
CA SER A 54 22.49 -5.04 -3.00
C SER A 54 23.85 -5.41 -3.57
N HIS A 55 24.08 -5.16 -4.86
CA HIS A 55 25.31 -5.50 -5.57
C HIS A 55 26.47 -4.57 -5.20
N PHE A 56 26.23 -3.25 -5.14
CA PHE A 56 27.30 -2.29 -4.86
C PHE A 56 27.46 -2.07 -3.35
N LYS A 57 28.47 -2.71 -2.75
CA LYS A 57 28.80 -2.56 -1.31
C LYS A 57 28.97 -1.10 -0.86
N GLN A 58 29.42 -0.22 -1.75
CA GLN A 58 29.55 1.23 -1.48
C GLN A 58 28.20 1.89 -1.16
N LEU A 59 27.09 1.30 -1.61
CA LEU A 59 25.73 1.76 -1.36
C LEU A 59 25.13 1.16 -0.09
N HIS A 60 25.84 0.32 0.68
CA HIS A 60 25.31 -0.27 1.93
C HIS A 60 25.31 0.73 3.08
N THR A 61 24.46 1.75 2.96
CA THR A 61 24.24 2.78 3.97
C THR A 61 22.86 2.60 4.64
N PRO A 62 22.68 3.03 5.90
CA PRO A 62 21.38 2.95 6.58
C PRO A 62 20.22 3.55 5.78
N THR A 63 20.46 4.66 5.09
CA THR A 63 19.48 5.31 4.21
C THR A 63 19.11 4.45 3.02
N ASN A 64 20.08 3.80 2.38
CA ASN A 64 19.81 2.95 1.22
C ASN A 64 19.08 1.65 1.62
N LEU A 65 19.18 1.21 2.89
CA LEU A 65 18.33 0.14 3.41
C LEU A 65 16.85 0.54 3.49
N LEU A 66 16.55 1.81 3.79
CA LEU A 66 15.16 2.31 3.69
C LEU A 66 14.67 2.33 2.25
N ILE A 67 15.53 2.70 1.31
CA ILE A 67 15.19 2.68 -0.12
C ILE A 67 14.91 1.24 -0.58
N ILE A 68 15.71 0.26 -0.14
CA ILE A 68 15.41 -1.17 -0.39
C ILE A 68 14.05 -1.56 0.22
N SER A 69 13.77 -1.16 1.47
CA SER A 69 12.48 -1.46 2.13
C SER A 69 11.29 -0.86 1.36
N LEU A 70 11.43 0.38 0.88
CA LEU A 70 10.41 1.04 0.06
C LEU A 70 10.24 0.33 -1.28
N ALA A 71 11.33 0.00 -1.96
CA ALA A 71 11.29 -0.77 -3.21
C ALA A 71 10.64 -2.14 -3.01
N GLY A 72 10.85 -2.80 -1.86
CA GLY A 72 10.17 -4.04 -1.51
C GLY A 72 8.65 -3.87 -1.37
N ALA A 73 8.18 -2.77 -0.77
CA ALA A 73 6.76 -2.45 -0.71
C ALA A 73 6.17 -2.18 -2.11
N ASP A 74 6.89 -1.42 -2.94
CA ASP A 74 6.45 -1.09 -4.30
C ASP A 74 6.47 -2.31 -5.23
N LEU A 75 7.35 -3.30 -4.99
CA LEU A 75 7.29 -4.60 -5.67
C LEU A 75 6.01 -5.35 -5.35
N LEU A 76 5.56 -5.36 -4.09
CA LEU A 76 4.28 -5.99 -3.72
C LEU A 76 3.11 -5.27 -4.42
N VAL A 77 3.17 -3.94 -4.55
CA VAL A 77 2.17 -3.18 -5.30
C VAL A 77 2.18 -3.57 -6.78
N GLY A 78 3.36 -3.60 -7.40
CA GLY A 78 3.54 -3.98 -8.81
C GLY A 78 3.09 -5.40 -9.12
N LEU A 79 3.44 -6.37 -8.28
CA LEU A 79 3.18 -7.79 -8.51
C LEU A 79 1.77 -8.23 -8.14
N ILE A 80 1.18 -7.65 -7.08
CA ILE A 80 -0.06 -8.15 -6.49
C ILE A 80 -1.16 -7.10 -6.59
N VAL A 81 -0.92 -5.90 -6.06
CA VAL A 81 -2.00 -4.91 -5.93
C VAL A 81 -2.48 -4.45 -7.30
N ILE A 82 -1.61 -3.97 -8.18
CA ILE A 82 -2.01 -3.44 -9.50
C ILE A 82 -2.73 -4.48 -10.35
N PRO A 83 -2.22 -5.72 -10.54
CA PRO A 83 -2.92 -6.71 -11.35
C PRO A 83 -4.30 -7.08 -10.79
N VAL A 84 -4.40 -7.27 -9.47
CA VAL A 84 -5.66 -7.65 -8.83
C VAL A 84 -6.67 -6.50 -8.85
N THR A 85 -6.22 -5.25 -8.60
CA THR A 85 -7.04 -4.05 -8.77
C THR A 85 -7.52 -3.91 -10.22
N THR A 86 -6.66 -4.21 -11.20
CA THR A 86 -7.03 -4.13 -12.62
C THR A 86 -8.18 -5.07 -12.90
N VAL A 87 -8.10 -6.33 -12.45
CA VAL A 87 -9.20 -7.28 -12.58
C VAL A 87 -10.44 -6.81 -11.83
N ALA A 88 -10.30 -6.27 -10.61
CA ALA A 88 -11.42 -5.78 -9.81
C ALA A 88 -12.19 -4.62 -10.47
N ILE A 89 -11.50 -3.72 -11.19
CA ILE A 89 -12.11 -2.57 -11.85
C ILE A 89 -12.66 -2.93 -13.23
N MET A 90 -12.02 -3.87 -13.93
CA MET A 90 -12.34 -4.23 -15.31
C MET A 90 -13.47 -5.25 -15.41
N GLU A 91 -13.48 -6.23 -14.50
CA GLU A 91 -14.50 -7.25 -14.46
C GLU A 91 -15.73 -6.74 -13.72
N SER A 92 -16.90 -6.94 -14.31
CA SER A 92 -18.16 -6.46 -13.73
C SER A 92 -18.67 -7.34 -12.58
N CYS A 93 -18.08 -8.51 -12.38
CA CYS A 93 -18.35 -9.38 -11.22
C CYS A 93 -17.03 -9.87 -10.61
N TRP A 94 -16.98 -10.01 -9.28
CA TRP A 94 -15.84 -10.63 -8.61
C TRP A 94 -15.98 -12.16 -8.55
N GLY A 95 -15.30 -12.85 -9.48
CA GLY A 95 -15.33 -14.32 -9.59
C GLY A 95 -14.38 -15.08 -8.66
N PHE A 96 -13.45 -14.39 -7.97
CA PHE A 96 -12.40 -15.03 -7.17
C PHE A 96 -12.82 -15.38 -5.74
N GLY A 97 -14.06 -15.08 -5.36
CA GLY A 97 -14.62 -15.35 -4.04
C GLY A 97 -14.16 -14.37 -2.94
N GLU A 98 -14.77 -14.50 -1.77
CA GLU A 98 -14.61 -13.59 -0.64
C GLU A 98 -13.18 -13.49 -0.12
N TYR A 99 -12.49 -14.63 0.04
CA TYR A 99 -11.13 -14.65 0.57
C TYR A 99 -10.15 -13.84 -0.27
N PHE A 100 -10.23 -13.93 -1.60
CA PHE A 100 -9.38 -13.15 -2.50
C PHE A 100 -9.73 -11.66 -2.46
N CYS A 101 -10.99 -11.30 -2.26
CA CYS A 101 -11.39 -9.91 -2.08
C CYS A 101 -10.77 -9.31 -0.79
N VAL A 102 -10.93 -9.99 0.34
CA VAL A 102 -10.36 -9.57 1.63
C VAL A 102 -8.83 -9.48 1.53
N PHE A 103 -8.19 -10.48 0.91
CA PHE A 103 -6.75 -10.50 0.69
C PHE A 103 -6.29 -9.32 -0.19
N HIS A 104 -7.01 -9.03 -1.27
CA HIS A 104 -6.73 -7.92 -2.16
C HIS A 104 -6.74 -6.58 -1.40
N LEU A 105 -7.83 -6.31 -0.67
CA LEU A 105 -7.98 -5.09 0.13
C LEU A 105 -6.92 -4.99 1.23
N TYR A 106 -6.64 -6.10 1.91
CA TYR A 106 -5.58 -6.19 2.90
C TYR A 106 -4.22 -5.81 2.29
N MET A 107 -3.85 -6.40 1.15
CA MET A 107 -2.57 -6.14 0.50
C MET A 107 -2.44 -4.68 0.05
N ALA A 108 -3.51 -4.10 -0.51
CA ALA A 108 -3.52 -2.69 -0.89
C ALA A 108 -3.26 -1.77 0.32
N LEU A 109 -4.04 -1.94 1.39
CA LEU A 109 -3.91 -1.12 2.61
C LEU A 109 -2.57 -1.34 3.33
N PHE A 110 -2.08 -2.58 3.35
CA PHE A 110 -0.78 -2.95 3.89
C PHE A 110 0.35 -2.24 3.15
N CYS A 111 0.41 -2.34 1.82
CA CYS A 111 1.46 -1.72 1.03
C CYS A 111 1.46 -0.20 1.21
N THR A 112 0.30 0.45 1.18
CA THR A 112 0.20 1.90 1.41
C THR A 112 0.75 2.31 2.79
N SER A 113 0.40 1.57 3.84
CA SER A 113 0.87 1.86 5.20
C SER A 113 2.37 1.67 5.33
N LEU A 114 2.88 0.62 4.69
CA LEU A 114 4.30 0.28 4.69
C LEU A 114 5.11 1.35 3.95
N SER A 115 4.66 1.80 2.78
CA SER A 115 5.31 2.87 2.03
C SER A 115 5.32 4.18 2.81
N LEU A 116 4.20 4.56 3.45
CA LEU A 116 4.15 5.76 4.30
C LEU A 116 5.06 5.64 5.53
N GLY A 117 5.07 4.49 6.21
CA GLY A 117 5.96 4.23 7.34
C GLY A 117 7.44 4.35 6.94
N ASN A 118 7.82 3.78 5.80
CA ASN A 118 9.17 3.92 5.25
C ASN A 118 9.50 5.39 4.91
N LEU A 119 8.57 6.15 4.32
CA LEU A 119 8.77 7.59 4.03
C LEU A 119 8.95 8.43 5.29
N VAL A 120 8.22 8.13 6.36
CA VAL A 120 8.42 8.75 7.68
C VAL A 120 9.83 8.43 8.20
N LEU A 121 10.27 7.16 8.13
CA LEU A 121 11.61 6.79 8.54
C LEU A 121 12.70 7.47 7.70
N ILE A 122 12.51 7.60 6.38
CA ILE A 122 13.39 8.37 5.49
C ILE A 122 13.46 9.83 5.94
N SER A 123 12.31 10.44 6.24
CA SER A 123 12.23 11.83 6.69
C SER A 123 12.97 12.05 8.01
N ILE A 124 12.82 11.13 8.96
CA ILE A 124 13.53 11.15 10.25
C ILE A 124 15.04 10.96 10.03
N ASP A 125 15.45 10.00 9.21
CA ASP A 125 16.86 9.75 8.89
C ASP A 125 17.52 11.01 8.31
N ARG A 126 16.89 11.64 7.31
CA ARG A 126 17.36 12.90 6.71
C ARG A 126 17.38 14.04 7.72
N TYR A 127 16.37 14.15 8.57
CA TYR A 127 16.30 15.18 9.61
C TYR A 127 17.49 15.07 10.58
N VAL A 128 17.75 13.88 11.11
CA VAL A 128 18.85 13.65 12.06
C VAL A 128 20.21 13.88 11.38
N ALA A 129 20.36 13.47 10.12
CA ALA A 129 21.60 13.68 9.36
C ALA A 129 21.92 15.18 9.16
N VAL A 130 20.92 16.01 8.89
CA VAL A 130 21.11 17.44 8.60
C VAL A 130 21.13 18.30 9.86
N CYS A 131 20.22 18.05 10.81
CA CYS A 131 20.05 18.90 11.98
C CYS A 131 20.98 18.51 13.13
N ASP A 132 21.32 17.22 13.26
CA ASP A 132 22.09 16.67 14.38
C ASP A 132 23.27 15.79 13.91
N PRO A 133 24.21 16.31 13.09
CA PRO A 133 25.25 15.51 12.44
C PRO A 133 26.17 14.75 13.42
N LEU A 134 26.44 15.34 14.60
CA LEU A 134 27.25 14.70 15.65
C LEU A 134 26.56 13.47 16.26
N LEU A 135 25.22 13.52 16.38
CA LEU A 135 24.44 12.41 16.91
C LEU A 135 24.13 11.35 15.84
N TYR A 136 24.14 11.73 14.56
CA TYR A 136 23.85 10.81 13.45
C TYR A 136 24.76 9.60 13.45
N HIS A 137 26.08 9.78 13.62
CA HIS A 137 27.02 8.67 13.54
C HIS A 137 26.86 7.66 14.69
N SER A 138 26.43 8.13 15.87
CA SER A 138 26.16 7.28 17.04
C SER A 138 24.78 6.61 16.99
N LYS A 139 23.77 7.27 16.42
CA LYS A 139 22.38 6.80 16.42
C LYS A 139 22.03 5.93 15.20
N THR A 140 22.66 6.18 14.06
CA THR A 140 22.29 5.58 12.77
C THR A 140 23.28 4.49 12.38
N THR A 141 22.99 3.26 12.80
CA THR A 141 23.75 2.05 12.43
C THR A 141 22.89 1.13 11.56
N ILE A 142 23.52 0.32 10.72
CA ILE A 142 22.84 -0.65 9.84
C ILE A 142 21.90 -1.56 10.65
N THR A 143 22.37 -2.14 11.75
CA THR A 143 21.59 -3.05 12.59
C THR A 143 20.35 -2.39 13.20
N ARG A 144 20.50 -1.17 13.74
CA ARG A 144 19.36 -0.40 14.27
C ARG A 144 18.38 -0.06 13.17
N MET A 145 18.88 0.21 11.97
CA MET A 145 18.03 0.54 10.83
C MET A 145 17.22 -0.64 10.33
N MET A 146 17.86 -1.81 10.19
CA MET A 146 17.17 -3.07 9.90
C MET A 146 16.10 -3.37 10.95
N CYS A 147 16.41 -3.18 12.24
CA CYS A 147 15.43 -3.35 13.31
C CYS A 147 14.22 -2.40 13.17
N ARG A 148 14.44 -1.10 12.89
CA ARG A 148 13.34 -0.14 12.64
C ARG A 148 12.48 -0.53 11.44
N ILE A 149 13.10 -0.99 10.35
CA ILE A 149 12.40 -1.49 9.17
C ILE A 149 11.56 -2.71 9.56
N SER A 150 12.15 -3.73 10.19
CA SER A 150 11.42 -4.94 10.60
C SER A 150 10.26 -4.63 11.53
N ILE A 151 10.44 -3.73 12.51
CA ILE A 151 9.34 -3.28 13.39
C ILE A 151 8.22 -2.65 12.56
N THR A 152 8.56 -1.79 11.61
CA THR A 152 7.56 -1.12 10.75
C THR A 152 6.76 -2.14 9.93
N TRP A 153 7.45 -3.11 9.30
CA TRP A 153 6.80 -4.20 8.59
C TRP A 153 5.83 -4.98 9.49
N CYS A 154 6.31 -5.43 10.66
CA CYS A 154 5.49 -6.18 11.61
C CYS A 154 4.28 -5.36 12.10
N CYS A 155 4.48 -4.09 12.46
CA CYS A 155 3.40 -3.20 12.89
C CYS A 155 2.35 -3.02 11.79
N CYS A 156 2.75 -2.81 10.54
CA CYS A 156 1.82 -2.68 9.42
C CYS A 156 1.02 -3.98 9.18
N ILE A 157 1.69 -5.14 9.24
CA ILE A 157 1.03 -6.46 9.10
C ILE A 157 -0.02 -6.64 10.19
N ILE A 158 0.38 -6.47 11.46
CA ILE A 158 -0.50 -6.70 12.62
C ILE A 158 -1.67 -5.72 12.61
N TYR A 159 -1.39 -4.42 12.40
CA TYR A 159 -2.41 -3.38 12.37
C TYR A 159 -3.47 -3.66 11.30
N ARG A 160 -3.03 -3.96 10.07
CA ARG A 160 -3.96 -4.24 8.97
C ARG A 160 -4.71 -5.55 9.15
N ALA A 161 -4.09 -6.58 9.71
CA ALA A 161 -4.75 -7.84 10.00
C ALA A 161 -5.83 -7.69 11.09
N ALA A 162 -5.60 -6.84 12.10
CA ALA A 162 -6.57 -6.55 13.14
C ALA A 162 -7.77 -5.76 12.60
N ILE A 163 -7.51 -4.82 11.69
CA ILE A 163 -8.51 -3.88 11.19
C ILE A 163 -9.32 -4.43 10.01
N ILE A 164 -8.76 -5.28 9.15
CA ILE A 164 -9.40 -5.71 7.90
C ILE A 164 -10.80 -6.31 8.13
N LYS A 165 -11.00 -7.09 9.20
CA LYS A 165 -12.31 -7.66 9.55
C LYS A 165 -13.37 -6.62 9.94
N SER A 166 -12.95 -5.45 10.41
CA SER A 166 -13.86 -4.37 10.82
C SER A 166 -14.25 -3.47 9.64
N PHE A 167 -13.47 -3.48 8.56
CA PHE A 167 -13.61 -2.57 7.41
C PHE A 167 -14.03 -3.29 6.11
N VAL A 168 -14.07 -4.61 6.12
CA VAL A 168 -14.61 -5.42 5.03
C VAL A 168 -15.87 -6.11 5.53
N ASN A 169 -17.04 -5.50 5.28
CA ASN A 169 -18.28 -6.27 5.18
C ASN A 169 -18.30 -6.80 3.76
N VAL A 170 -18.27 -8.13 3.63
CA VAL A 170 -18.79 -8.78 2.43
C VAL A 170 -20.31 -8.75 2.54
N GLN A 171 -20.88 -7.55 2.39
CA GLN A 171 -22.32 -7.41 2.26
C GLN A 171 -22.66 -7.77 0.82
N VAL A 172 -22.89 -9.08 0.61
CA VAL A 172 -23.47 -9.65 -0.61
C VAL A 172 -24.82 -8.95 -0.83
N PRO A 173 -24.93 -7.98 -1.76
CA PRO A 173 -26.23 -7.42 -2.09
C PRO A 173 -26.97 -8.56 -2.79
N SER A 174 -27.94 -9.16 -2.09
CA SER A 174 -28.76 -10.29 -2.56
C SER A 174 -27.97 -11.52 -3.04
N ARG A 175 -27.56 -12.40 -2.12
CA ARG A 175 -27.32 -13.87 -2.19
C ARG A 175 -26.71 -14.56 -3.45
N CYS A 176 -26.39 -13.85 -4.53
CA CYS A 176 -25.94 -14.36 -5.83
C CYS A 176 -24.92 -13.44 -6.54
N LEU A 177 -24.63 -12.24 -6.01
CA LEU A 177 -23.62 -11.32 -6.57
C LEU A 177 -22.50 -11.06 -5.56
N ASN A 178 -21.26 -11.35 -5.95
CA ASN A 178 -20.07 -10.95 -5.19
C ASN A 178 -19.50 -9.68 -5.83
N GLU A 179 -19.69 -8.54 -5.18
CA GLU A 179 -18.94 -7.32 -5.47
C GLU A 179 -17.89 -7.13 -4.36
N CYS A 180 -16.65 -6.83 -4.74
CA CYS A 180 -15.56 -6.60 -3.80
C CYS A 180 -15.37 -5.10 -3.59
N PHE A 181 -15.99 -4.54 -2.55
CA PHE A 181 -15.84 -3.13 -2.18
C PHE A 181 -15.48 -2.97 -0.71
N ILE A 182 -14.74 -1.90 -0.40
CA ILE A 182 -14.59 -1.41 0.97
C ILE A 182 -15.97 -0.90 1.40
N VAL A 183 -16.39 -1.17 2.63
CA VAL A 183 -17.72 -0.75 3.13
C VAL A 183 -17.94 0.73 2.85
N GLU A 184 -18.79 1.01 1.85
CA GLU A 184 -19.14 2.37 1.46
C GLU A 184 -20.07 2.95 2.53
N GLY A 185 -19.51 3.84 3.33
CA GLY A 185 -20.22 4.62 4.33
C GLY A 185 -19.22 5.49 5.07
N ILE A 186 -19.48 6.79 5.17
CA ILE A 186 -18.68 7.70 6.01
C ILE A 186 -19.01 7.37 7.47
N SER A 187 -18.36 6.36 8.02
CA SER A 187 -18.38 6.08 9.45
C SER A 187 -17.30 6.90 10.14
N TRP A 188 -17.51 7.25 11.42
CA TRP A 188 -16.46 7.85 12.24
C TRP A 188 -15.17 7.02 12.25
N SER A 189 -15.29 5.69 12.15
CA SER A 189 -14.16 4.76 12.03
C SER A 189 -13.32 5.02 10.76
N ASN A 190 -13.96 5.22 9.61
CA ASN A 190 -13.27 5.50 8.34
C ASN A 190 -12.52 6.83 8.37
N ILE A 191 -13.12 7.87 8.98
CA ILE A 191 -12.45 9.18 9.14
C ILE A 191 -11.23 9.04 10.05
N VAL A 192 -11.39 8.40 11.22
CA VAL A 192 -10.28 8.19 12.16
C VAL A 192 -9.15 7.40 11.50
N GLU A 193 -9.47 6.37 10.73
CA GLU A 193 -8.50 5.57 9.99
C GLU A 193 -7.71 6.41 8.97
N ILE A 194 -8.38 7.25 8.17
CA ILE A 194 -7.72 8.15 7.22
C ILE A 194 -6.81 9.14 7.95
N VAL A 195 -7.27 9.70 9.07
CA VAL A 195 -6.47 10.65 9.85
C VAL A 195 -5.21 9.98 10.39
N ILE A 196 -5.34 8.80 11.00
CA ILE A 196 -4.21 8.07 11.58
C ILE A 196 -3.23 7.59 10.52
N THR A 197 -3.73 7.05 9.41
CA THR A 197 -2.87 6.34 8.44
C THR A 197 -2.36 7.20 7.30
N MET A 198 -2.97 8.36 7.03
CA MET A 198 -2.51 9.31 6.01
C MET A 198 -2.13 10.66 6.60
N VAL A 199 -3.04 11.32 7.31
CA VAL A 199 -2.85 12.72 7.71
C VAL A 199 -1.70 12.87 8.71
N VAL A 200 -1.63 11.99 9.72
CA VAL A 200 -0.56 12.04 10.73
C VAL A 200 0.82 11.78 10.10
N PRO A 201 1.06 10.69 9.34
CA PRO A 201 2.33 10.46 8.64
C PRO A 201 2.73 11.61 7.71
N CYS A 202 1.80 12.11 6.88
CA CYS A 202 2.08 13.22 5.96
C CYS A 202 2.45 14.50 6.71
N SER A 203 1.76 14.81 7.81
CA SER A 203 2.06 15.98 8.64
C SER A 203 3.44 15.90 9.27
N ILE A 204 3.85 14.71 9.72
CA ILE A 204 5.21 14.45 10.23
C ILE A 204 6.24 14.69 9.12
N ILE A 205 6.04 14.10 7.95
CA ILE A 205 6.94 14.26 6.79
C ILE A 205 7.10 15.75 6.45
N ILE A 206 5.98 16.46 6.23
CA ILE A 206 5.98 17.88 5.88
C ILE A 206 6.72 18.70 6.94
N THR A 207 6.43 18.49 8.22
CA THR A 207 7.06 19.23 9.32
C THR A 207 8.57 19.01 9.36
N LEU A 208 9.03 17.76 9.19
CA LEU A 208 10.46 17.43 9.17
C LEU A 208 11.16 18.08 7.97
N TYR A 209 10.58 18.00 6.78
CA TYR A 209 11.17 18.63 5.58
C TYR A 209 11.21 20.15 5.66
N LEU A 210 10.19 20.79 6.25
CA LEU A 210 10.22 22.23 6.52
C LEU A 210 11.37 22.61 7.46
N LYS A 211 11.59 21.84 8.53
CA LYS A 211 12.74 22.07 9.43
C LYS A 211 14.08 21.88 8.72
N ILE A 212 14.23 20.81 7.93
CA ILE A 212 15.42 20.57 7.11
C ILE A 212 15.69 21.77 6.19
N PHE A 213 14.65 22.27 5.50
CA PHE A 213 14.76 23.40 4.60
C PHE A 213 15.25 24.67 5.32
N VAL A 214 14.71 24.97 6.51
CA VAL A 214 15.13 26.13 7.33
C VAL A 214 16.61 26.02 7.71
N VAL A 215 17.05 24.85 8.19
CA VAL A 215 18.45 24.62 8.59
C VAL A 215 19.38 24.73 7.38
N ALA A 216 19.04 24.07 6.27
CA ALA A 216 19.83 24.14 5.04
C ALA A 216 19.98 25.57 4.52
N ARG A 217 18.88 26.36 4.56
CA ARG A 217 18.92 27.78 4.19
C ARG A 217 19.78 28.61 5.14
N SER A 218 19.74 28.33 6.44
CA SER A 218 20.60 29.01 7.42
C SER A 218 22.08 28.69 7.20
N GLN A 219 22.42 27.45 6.85
CA GLN A 219 23.80 27.05 6.56
C GLN A 219 24.30 27.73 5.28
N ALA A 220 23.49 27.73 4.20
CA ALA A 220 23.84 28.39 2.93
C ALA A 220 24.11 29.89 3.08
N ARG A 221 23.42 30.57 4.01
CA ARG A 221 23.66 32.00 4.32
C ARG A 221 24.97 32.26 5.06
N LYS A 222 25.48 31.30 5.83
CA LYS A 222 26.72 31.42 6.62
C LYS A 222 27.98 31.09 5.81
N VAL A 223 27.82 30.46 4.64
CA VAL A 223 28.90 30.13 3.70
C VAL A 223 29.15 31.27 2.71
N LYS A 224 28.28 32.29 2.68
CA LYS A 224 28.56 33.59 2.06
C LYS A 224 29.26 34.51 3.05
#